data_AF-A0AB34J257-F1
#
_entry.id   AF-A0AB34J257-F1
#
_cell.length_a   1.000
_cell.length_b   1.000
_cell.length_c   1.000
_cell.angle_alpha   90.00
_cell.angle_beta   90.00
_cell.angle_gamma   90.00
#
_symmetry.space_group_name_H-M   'P 1'
#
loop_
_entity.id
_entity.type
_entity.pdbx_description
1 polymer ?
#
loop_
_entity_poly.entity_id
_entity_poly.type
_entity_poly.pdbx_seq_one_letter_code
_entity_poly.pdbx_strand_id
1 'polypeptide(L)'
;MASPRRLAAALVYCAALFGWHLLCSKVYPIPASERQPPHHESRPTRAAALRDDNSLHSAAVADSLRSAAVADSLRSAAVADSLHSAAVADSLRASAVADSLRSAAVADSLRASAGEHSLRASAVETNAPPSVATPRPRTSGASRTCPTRRPIHCLLTAQATVYQQWQARIMYFHWKKQARLDGECTEMTGFTRLVASKDGAPDGLEGEMPSVFVKQLTPEELSKLGHFGVLNRPYSVVQFIAGGHLDSIPENFVYIAETDHVFMKPLQNLAKEDVPVAFGFGYMHCGPNHQEIITKHSPGTSWSDVQNVGPSPVIISKSQLRAVAIPWNNLSLSLKRDRKADNRFGWVLEMWGYSIAAASLKIKHLVIPQFQIEGGAGIRAPKDRYIFHYTYGIEYSLSGKSQTGQIGEWSLDKRHYGTSYPPRNLQPPPDAASDGAKWLLQAFNEASEGIASWPDTKALGTVGWRRVAGSGIRGSEIGRKLLGTSWLWAGVPGLKFFEDGKLKTPWGEGVWGVLPSNADYRDDGFCQPGCAFVDFSGALHNTRFNFSTQPPTFTTFRIGDGESITGKQVPDS
;
A
#
# COMPACT_ATOMS: atom_id res chain seq x y z
N MET A 1 -51.18 -13.92 9.87
CA MET A 1 -51.78 -13.16 8.75
C MET A 1 -50.94 -11.90 8.54
N ALA A 2 -50.22 -11.78 7.42
CA ALA A 2 -49.41 -10.59 7.12
C ALA A 2 -50.34 -9.42 6.75
N SER A 3 -50.01 -8.20 7.19
CA SER A 3 -50.89 -7.04 7.02
C SER A 3 -51.08 -6.68 5.53
N PRO A 4 -52.24 -6.13 5.13
CA PRO A 4 -52.56 -5.79 3.73
C PRO A 4 -51.52 -4.87 3.06
N ARG A 5 -50.81 -4.06 3.86
CA ARG A 5 -49.74 -3.16 3.39
C ARG A 5 -48.48 -3.91 2.90
N ARG A 6 -48.16 -5.08 3.47
CA ARG A 6 -47.03 -5.90 3.03
C ARG A 6 -47.31 -6.64 1.73
N LEU A 7 -48.56 -7.04 1.49
CA LEU A 7 -48.98 -7.63 0.22
C LEU A 7 -48.96 -6.60 -0.92
N ALA A 8 -49.42 -5.38 -0.65
CA ALA A 8 -49.38 -4.29 -1.62
C ALA A 8 -47.93 -3.92 -2.02
N ALA A 9 -47.02 -3.85 -1.05
CA ALA A 9 -45.60 -3.58 -1.32
C ALA A 9 -44.94 -4.70 -2.14
N ALA A 10 -45.27 -5.97 -1.86
CA ALA A 10 -44.78 -7.10 -2.64
C ALA A 10 -45.30 -7.09 -4.08
N LEU A 11 -46.58 -6.73 -4.29
CA LEU A 11 -47.17 -6.62 -5.62
C LEU A 11 -46.54 -5.49 -6.45
N VAL A 12 -46.27 -4.33 -5.84
CA VAL A 12 -45.57 -3.21 -6.50
C VAL A 12 -44.13 -3.60 -6.86
N TYR A 13 -43.44 -4.32 -5.98
CA TYR A 13 -42.08 -4.82 -6.24
C TYR A 13 -42.05 -5.84 -7.39
N CYS A 14 -43.00 -6.79 -7.42
CA CYS A 14 -43.12 -7.76 -8.50
C CYS A 14 -43.47 -7.09 -9.85
N ALA A 15 -44.35 -6.08 -9.85
CA ALA A 15 -44.67 -5.32 -11.05
C ALA A 15 -43.46 -4.53 -11.57
N ALA A 16 -42.64 -3.96 -10.68
CA ALA A 16 -41.41 -3.26 -11.04
C ALA A 16 -40.35 -4.21 -11.64
N LEU A 17 -40.20 -5.43 -11.08
CA LEU A 17 -39.32 -6.46 -11.62
C LEU A 17 -39.78 -6.95 -12.99
N PHE A 18 -41.09 -7.12 -13.18
CA PHE A 18 -41.65 -7.54 -14.47
C PHE A 18 -41.50 -6.44 -15.54
N GLY A 19 -41.71 -5.17 -15.16
CA GLY A 19 -41.44 -4.02 -16.02
C GLY A 19 -39.96 -3.89 -16.40
N TRP A 20 -39.05 -4.11 -15.45
CA TRP A 20 -37.61 -4.15 -15.70
C TRP A 20 -37.23 -5.29 -16.66
N HIS A 21 -37.81 -6.48 -16.50
CA HIS A 21 -37.55 -7.62 -17.37
C HIS A 21 -38.04 -7.39 -18.80
N LEU A 22 -39.22 -6.79 -18.99
CA LEU A 22 -39.75 -6.36 -20.29
C LEU A 22 -38.90 -5.28 -20.95
N LEU A 23 -38.32 -4.36 -20.17
CA LEU A 23 -37.41 -3.33 -20.66
C LEU A 23 -36.07 -3.93 -21.11
N CYS A 24 -35.48 -4.82 -20.31
CA CYS A 24 -34.25 -5.52 -20.66
C CYS A 24 -34.39 -6.39 -21.91
N SER A 25 -35.52 -7.06 -22.08
CA SER A 25 -35.78 -7.92 -23.25
C SER A 25 -36.08 -7.14 -24.54
N LYS A 26 -36.48 -5.86 -24.44
CA LYS A 26 -36.59 -4.96 -25.60
C LYS A 26 -35.27 -4.26 -25.97
N VAL A 27 -34.41 -3.98 -24.97
CA VAL A 27 -33.14 -3.26 -25.17
C VAL A 27 -31.99 -4.20 -25.58
N TYR A 28 -32.06 -5.49 -25.23
CA TYR A 28 -31.06 -6.49 -25.58
C TYR A 28 -31.70 -7.74 -26.24
N PRO A 29 -31.95 -7.75 -27.56
CA PRO A 29 -32.40 -8.96 -28.24
C PRO A 29 -31.25 -9.98 -28.30
N ILE A 30 -31.44 -11.13 -27.65
CA ILE A 30 -30.54 -12.28 -27.76
C ILE A 30 -30.78 -12.96 -29.12
N PRO A 31 -29.76 -13.18 -29.97
CA PRO A 31 -29.91 -13.88 -31.24
C PRO A 31 -30.43 -15.31 -31.04
N ALA A 32 -31.32 -15.74 -31.93
CA ALA A 32 -31.91 -17.08 -31.95
C ALA A 32 -30.90 -18.13 -32.43
N SER A 33 -29.99 -18.57 -31.55
CA SER A 33 -29.19 -19.77 -31.79
C SER A 33 -28.90 -20.50 -30.48
N GLU A 34 -29.94 -20.80 -29.71
CA GLU A 34 -29.91 -21.80 -28.63
C GLU A 34 -31.34 -21.99 -28.11
N ARG A 35 -32.15 -22.70 -28.90
CA ARG A 35 -33.38 -23.33 -28.42
C ARG A 35 -33.35 -24.79 -28.81
N GLN A 36 -32.95 -25.65 -27.89
CA GLN A 36 -33.40 -27.04 -27.88
C GLN A 36 -34.16 -27.30 -26.57
N PRO A 37 -35.36 -27.87 -26.61
CA PRO A 37 -36.12 -28.19 -25.41
C PRO A 37 -35.60 -29.50 -24.79
N PRO A 38 -35.72 -29.70 -23.46
CA PRO A 38 -35.34 -30.96 -22.85
C PRO A 38 -36.38 -32.04 -23.15
N HIS A 39 -35.90 -33.18 -23.66
CA HIS A 39 -36.68 -34.40 -23.77
C HIS A 39 -37.01 -34.95 -22.38
N HIS A 40 -38.30 -35.21 -22.16
CA HIS A 40 -38.80 -36.09 -21.12
C HIS A 40 -38.40 -37.52 -21.47
N GLU A 41 -37.71 -38.23 -20.58
CA GLU A 41 -37.86 -39.69 -20.52
C GLU A 41 -37.64 -40.25 -19.12
N SER A 42 -38.49 -41.23 -18.85
CA SER A 42 -38.86 -41.86 -17.60
C SER A 42 -37.83 -42.85 -17.06
N ARG A 43 -37.75 -42.93 -15.74
CA ARG A 43 -36.98 -43.92 -14.98
C ARG A 43 -37.63 -45.31 -15.07
N PRO A 44 -36.85 -46.40 -15.22
CA PRO A 44 -37.23 -47.68 -14.64
C PRO A 44 -36.14 -48.26 -13.72
N THR A 45 -36.54 -49.35 -13.08
CA THR A 45 -36.06 -49.93 -11.82
C THR A 45 -34.83 -50.85 -11.90
N ARG A 46 -34.20 -51.00 -10.72
CA ARG A 46 -33.09 -51.86 -10.25
C ARG A 46 -32.94 -53.27 -10.89
N ALA A 47 -31.70 -53.65 -11.26
CA ALA A 47 -30.94 -54.80 -10.70
C ALA A 47 -29.52 -54.97 -11.32
N ALA A 48 -28.53 -55.13 -10.43
CA ALA A 48 -27.20 -55.78 -10.50
C ALA A 48 -26.37 -55.88 -11.82
N ALA A 49 -25.14 -55.33 -11.83
CA ALA A 49 -23.86 -56.07 -11.73
C ALA A 49 -22.64 -55.26 -12.27
N LEU A 50 -21.63 -55.09 -11.40
CA LEU A 50 -20.17 -54.98 -11.61
C LEU A 50 -19.61 -54.53 -13.00
N ARG A 51 -18.98 -53.34 -13.04
CA ARG A 51 -17.52 -53.09 -13.28
C ARG A 51 -17.26 -51.63 -13.69
N ASP A 52 -16.18 -51.09 -13.11
CA ASP A 52 -15.28 -50.01 -13.54
C ASP A 52 -15.79 -48.90 -14.47
N ASP A 53 -15.87 -47.67 -13.94
CA ASP A 53 -15.03 -46.54 -14.36
C ASP A 53 -15.40 -45.27 -13.57
N ASN A 54 -14.46 -44.75 -12.78
CA ASN A 54 -14.63 -43.57 -11.94
C ASN A 54 -13.68 -42.47 -12.41
N SER A 55 -14.08 -41.73 -13.45
CA SER A 55 -13.55 -40.40 -13.71
C SER A 55 -14.63 -39.61 -14.43
N LEU A 56 -14.93 -38.40 -13.92
CA LEU A 56 -15.82 -37.35 -14.44
C LEU A 56 -16.90 -36.92 -13.43
N HIS A 57 -16.51 -36.40 -12.26
CA HIS A 57 -17.38 -35.49 -11.50
C HIS A 57 -16.66 -34.44 -10.63
N SER A 58 -15.34 -34.24 -10.76
CA SER A 58 -14.59 -33.28 -9.94
C SER A 58 -14.20 -31.95 -10.62
N ALA A 59 -14.44 -31.78 -11.92
CA ALA A 59 -14.01 -30.56 -12.64
C ALA A 59 -15.05 -29.42 -12.62
N ALA A 60 -16.34 -29.72 -12.80
CA ALA A 60 -17.38 -28.70 -12.96
C ALA A 60 -17.69 -27.90 -11.67
N VAL A 61 -17.52 -28.52 -10.50
CA VAL A 61 -17.74 -27.86 -9.21
C VAL A 61 -16.53 -26.96 -8.85
N ALA A 62 -15.32 -27.36 -9.25
CA ALA A 62 -14.11 -26.57 -9.03
C ALA A 62 -14.08 -25.28 -9.88
N ASP A 63 -14.55 -25.33 -11.13
CA ASP A 63 -14.63 -24.14 -12.00
C ASP A 63 -15.76 -23.19 -11.60
N SER A 64 -16.88 -23.71 -11.10
CA SER A 64 -17.97 -22.88 -10.57
C SER A 64 -17.54 -22.15 -9.29
N LEU A 65 -16.80 -22.83 -8.39
CA LEU A 65 -16.26 -22.22 -7.18
C LEU A 65 -15.14 -21.23 -7.47
N ARG A 66 -14.27 -21.49 -8.45
CA ARG A 66 -13.25 -20.53 -8.92
C ARG A 66 -13.89 -19.30 -9.55
N SER A 67 -14.90 -19.47 -10.38
CA SER A 67 -15.60 -18.35 -11.03
C SER A 67 -16.34 -17.48 -10.02
N ALA A 68 -16.98 -18.08 -9.00
CA ALA A 68 -17.60 -17.35 -7.91
C ALA A 68 -16.57 -16.62 -7.03
N ALA A 69 -15.45 -17.27 -6.68
CA ALA A 69 -14.39 -16.64 -5.90
C ALA A 69 -13.70 -15.49 -6.64
N VAL A 70 -13.52 -15.60 -7.96
CA VAL A 70 -12.99 -14.53 -8.80
C VAL A 70 -14.00 -13.39 -8.93
N ALA A 71 -15.28 -13.67 -9.10
CA ALA A 71 -16.33 -12.65 -9.16
C ALA A 71 -16.48 -11.89 -7.81
N ASP A 72 -16.40 -12.60 -6.69
CA ASP A 72 -16.43 -11.98 -5.36
C ASP A 72 -15.14 -11.21 -5.06
N SER A 73 -13.99 -11.68 -5.55
CA SER A 73 -12.72 -10.93 -5.48
C SER A 73 -12.77 -9.66 -6.32
N LEU A 74 -13.37 -9.70 -7.51
CA LEU A 74 -13.54 -8.53 -8.39
C LEU A 74 -14.54 -7.52 -7.84
N ARG A 75 -15.67 -7.97 -7.27
CA ARG A 75 -16.61 -7.08 -6.58
C ARG A 75 -16.01 -6.49 -5.31
N SER A 76 -15.26 -7.29 -4.55
CA SER A 76 -14.54 -6.82 -3.36
C SER A 76 -13.45 -5.82 -3.74
N ALA A 77 -12.74 -6.03 -4.85
CA ALA A 77 -11.77 -5.09 -5.39
C ALA A 77 -12.44 -3.77 -5.82
N ALA A 78 -13.59 -3.82 -6.49
CA ALA A 78 -14.31 -2.60 -6.91
C ALA A 78 -14.88 -1.79 -5.71
N VAL A 79 -15.34 -2.48 -4.66
CA VAL A 79 -15.79 -1.85 -3.41
C VAL A 79 -14.58 -1.33 -2.61
N ALA A 80 -13.49 -2.09 -2.55
CA ALA A 80 -12.24 -1.65 -1.98
C ALA A 80 -11.69 -0.42 -2.72
N ASP A 81 -11.77 -0.36 -4.05
CA ASP A 81 -11.34 0.79 -4.86
C ASP A 81 -12.17 2.06 -4.58
N SER A 82 -13.47 1.89 -4.33
CA SER A 82 -14.36 3.01 -3.98
C SER A 82 -14.08 3.54 -2.57
N LEU A 83 -13.85 2.64 -1.61
CA LEU A 83 -13.46 2.99 -0.24
C LEU A 83 -12.01 3.51 -0.16
N HIS A 84 -11.12 2.97 -1.00
CA HIS A 84 -9.73 3.38 -1.12
C HIS A 84 -9.61 4.76 -1.74
N SER A 85 -10.42 5.08 -2.75
CA SER A 85 -10.48 6.43 -3.33
C SER A 85 -10.95 7.47 -2.30
N ALA A 86 -11.92 7.13 -1.45
CA ALA A 86 -12.36 8.00 -0.37
C ALA A 86 -11.29 8.13 0.74
N ALA A 87 -10.72 7.00 1.20
CA ALA A 87 -9.71 6.98 2.26
C ALA A 87 -8.38 7.61 1.85
N VAL A 88 -7.96 7.48 0.59
CA VAL A 88 -6.80 8.16 0.02
C VAL A 88 -7.09 9.64 -0.15
N ALA A 89 -8.28 10.04 -0.59
CA ALA A 89 -8.65 11.44 -0.66
C ALA A 89 -8.66 12.10 0.73
N ASP A 90 -9.12 11.40 1.76
CA ASP A 90 -9.15 11.91 3.13
C ASP A 90 -7.77 11.87 3.81
N SER A 91 -6.96 10.83 3.55
CA SER A 91 -5.57 10.77 4.04
C SER A 91 -4.67 11.79 3.35
N LEU A 92 -4.87 12.07 2.06
CA LEU A 92 -4.16 13.12 1.34
C LEU A 92 -4.60 14.52 1.80
N ARG A 93 -5.89 14.73 2.09
CA ARG A 93 -6.36 15.98 2.71
C ARG A 93 -5.78 16.17 4.11
N ALA A 94 -5.77 15.11 4.93
CA ALA A 94 -5.19 15.16 6.27
C ALA A 94 -3.66 15.39 6.23
N SER A 95 -2.95 14.70 5.33
CA SER A 95 -1.49 14.89 5.14
C SER A 95 -1.16 16.29 4.62
N ALA A 96 -1.91 16.81 3.65
CA ALA A 96 -1.67 18.15 3.11
C ALA A 96 -1.93 19.26 4.13
N VAL A 97 -2.94 19.10 5.00
CA VAL A 97 -3.21 20.03 6.11
C VAL A 97 -2.13 19.91 7.19
N ALA A 98 -1.70 18.69 7.52
CA ALA A 98 -0.62 18.45 8.49
C ALA A 98 0.74 18.99 8.01
N ASP A 99 1.06 18.83 6.73
CA ASP A 99 2.29 19.35 6.11
C ASP A 99 2.26 20.89 6.01
N SER A 100 1.09 21.49 5.80
CA SER A 100 0.92 22.96 5.80
C SER A 100 1.09 23.56 7.20
N LEU A 101 0.55 22.90 8.24
CA LEU A 101 0.67 23.35 9.63
C LEU A 101 2.08 23.14 10.20
N ARG A 102 2.76 22.05 9.84
CA ARG A 102 4.15 21.79 10.27
C ARG A 102 5.18 22.63 9.52
N SER A 103 4.97 22.92 8.24
CA SER A 103 5.84 23.83 7.49
C SER A 103 5.85 25.24 8.10
N ALA A 104 4.73 25.70 8.66
CA ALA A 104 4.66 26.95 9.41
C ALA A 104 5.45 26.88 10.73
N ALA A 105 5.32 25.79 11.50
CA ALA A 105 6.00 25.62 12.79
C ALA A 105 7.54 25.47 12.68
N VAL A 106 8.03 24.79 11.64
CA VAL A 106 9.48 24.65 11.37
C VAL A 106 10.08 25.99 10.90
N ALA A 107 9.33 26.79 10.15
CA ALA A 107 9.76 28.12 9.72
C ALA A 107 9.89 29.11 10.91
N ASP A 108 9.11 28.95 11.97
CA ASP A 108 9.23 29.77 13.19
C ASP A 108 10.37 29.31 14.10
N SER A 109 10.64 28.00 14.17
CA SER A 109 11.76 27.45 14.97
C SER A 109 13.14 27.80 14.37
N LEU A 110 13.22 27.94 13.04
CA LEU A 110 14.45 28.37 12.35
C LEU A 110 14.69 29.90 12.46
N ARG A 111 13.65 30.71 12.71
CA ARG A 111 13.82 32.15 12.99
C ARG A 111 14.26 32.44 14.42
N ALA A 112 13.92 31.56 15.37
CA ALA A 112 14.31 31.70 16.77
C ALA A 112 15.77 31.28 17.06
N SER A 113 16.43 30.54 16.15
CA SER A 113 17.78 29.99 16.36
C SER A 113 18.91 30.76 15.66
N ALA A 114 18.60 31.88 14.99
CA ALA A 114 19.58 32.72 14.29
C ALA A 114 19.85 34.05 15.02
N GLY A 115 20.15 33.97 16.32
CA GLY A 115 20.58 35.10 17.13
C GLY A 115 21.79 34.72 17.99
N GLU A 116 22.89 35.45 17.76
CA GLU A 116 24.11 35.53 18.59
C GLU A 116 25.23 34.50 18.35
N HIS A 117 26.14 34.89 17.45
CA HIS A 117 27.56 34.52 17.48
C HIS A 117 28.31 35.40 18.50
N SER A 118 29.20 34.81 19.30
CA SER A 118 30.48 35.48 19.61
C SER A 118 31.60 34.48 19.92
N LEU A 119 32.76 34.78 19.36
CA LEU A 119 33.98 33.97 19.24
C LEU A 119 34.79 33.96 20.55
N ARG A 120 35.53 32.88 20.80
CA ARG A 120 36.95 32.97 21.20
C ARG A 120 37.68 31.63 21.05
N ALA A 121 38.80 31.70 20.32
CA ALA A 121 39.79 30.65 20.17
C ALA A 121 40.76 30.63 21.37
N SER A 122 41.27 29.45 21.71
CA SER A 122 42.60 29.28 22.31
C SER A 122 43.12 27.88 21.99
N ALA A 123 44.32 27.86 21.43
CA ALA A 123 45.09 26.67 21.06
C ALA A 123 45.82 26.08 22.27
N VAL A 124 45.95 24.76 22.32
CA VAL A 124 47.07 24.06 22.95
C VAL A 124 47.35 22.77 22.17
N GLU A 125 48.59 22.63 21.69
CA GLU A 125 49.18 21.45 21.07
C GLU A 125 49.37 20.31 22.09
N THR A 126 49.35 19.04 21.65
CA THR A 126 50.50 18.12 21.78
C THR A 126 50.24 16.71 21.21
N ASN A 127 51.21 16.28 20.41
CA ASN A 127 51.77 14.93 20.19
C ASN A 127 51.02 13.84 19.39
N ALA A 128 51.68 13.45 18.29
CA ALA A 128 51.46 12.27 17.44
C ALA A 128 52.41 11.09 17.85
N PRO A 129 52.50 9.97 17.08
CA PRO A 129 51.62 8.79 17.08
C PRO A 129 52.41 7.47 17.32
N PRO A 130 51.83 6.27 17.07
CA PRO A 130 52.65 5.27 16.38
C PRO A 130 51.97 4.49 15.23
N SER A 131 52.78 4.37 14.17
CA SER A 131 53.05 3.23 13.28
C SER A 131 51.94 2.52 12.49
N VAL A 132 52.00 2.84 11.19
CA VAL A 132 51.66 2.06 9.99
C VAL A 132 51.90 0.56 10.12
N ALA A 133 50.90 -0.24 9.73
CA ALA A 133 51.08 -1.61 9.25
C ALA A 133 50.61 -1.67 7.79
N THR A 134 51.52 -2.04 6.89
CA THR A 134 51.31 -2.20 5.45
C THR A 134 50.40 -3.40 5.14
N PRO A 135 49.44 -3.30 4.20
CA PRO A 135 48.74 -4.48 3.71
C PRO A 135 49.64 -5.24 2.71
N ARG A 136 49.88 -6.52 2.98
CA ARG A 136 50.44 -7.46 1.99
C ARG A 136 49.54 -7.50 0.73
N PRO A 137 50.13 -7.64 -0.48
CA PRO A 137 49.33 -7.79 -1.69
C PRO A 137 48.56 -9.10 -1.60
N ARG A 138 47.23 -9.01 -1.63
CA ARG A 138 46.36 -10.16 -1.84
C ARG A 138 46.76 -10.77 -3.18
N THR A 139 47.20 -12.02 -3.13
CA THR A 139 47.33 -12.90 -4.29
C THR A 139 46.08 -12.76 -5.15
N SER A 140 46.29 -12.40 -6.41
CA SER A 140 45.31 -12.37 -7.49
C SER A 140 44.54 -13.69 -7.53
N GLY A 141 43.37 -13.72 -6.90
CA GLY A 141 42.37 -14.73 -7.18
C GLY A 141 41.99 -14.58 -8.65
N ALA A 142 42.14 -15.66 -9.41
CA ALA A 142 41.74 -15.71 -10.80
C ALA A 142 40.36 -15.07 -10.97
N SER A 143 40.27 -14.04 -11.83
CA SER A 143 38.99 -13.49 -12.27
C SER A 143 38.22 -14.64 -12.91
N ARG A 144 37.28 -15.23 -12.16
CA ARG A 144 36.31 -16.15 -12.72
C ARG A 144 35.42 -15.30 -13.62
N THR A 145 35.47 -15.56 -14.91
CA THR A 145 34.63 -14.88 -15.88
C THR A 145 33.19 -15.33 -15.65
N CYS A 146 32.23 -14.38 -15.63
CA CYS A 146 30.80 -14.66 -15.62
C CYS A 146 30.24 -14.39 -17.04
N PRO A 147 30.56 -15.22 -18.06
CA PRO A 147 30.41 -14.88 -19.48
C PRO A 147 28.97 -14.68 -19.96
N THR A 148 27.97 -15.13 -19.19
CA THR A 148 26.54 -15.04 -19.55
C THR A 148 25.79 -13.98 -18.74
N ARG A 149 26.46 -13.27 -17.83
CA ARG A 149 25.84 -12.32 -16.91
C ARG A 149 25.42 -11.06 -17.66
N ARG A 150 24.21 -10.57 -17.40
CA ARG A 150 23.70 -9.27 -17.85
C ARG A 150 23.38 -8.41 -16.62
N PRO A 151 24.37 -7.65 -16.11
CA PRO A 151 24.21 -6.75 -14.98
C PRO A 151 22.98 -5.84 -15.10
N ILE A 152 22.25 -5.65 -13.99
CA ILE A 152 21.10 -4.77 -13.85
C ILE A 152 21.36 -3.74 -12.77
N HIS A 153 21.07 -2.48 -13.09
CA HIS A 153 20.99 -1.39 -12.12
C HIS A 153 19.56 -1.27 -11.58
N CYS A 154 19.37 -1.37 -10.27
CA CYS A 154 18.09 -1.09 -9.64
C CYS A 154 17.87 0.42 -9.52
N LEU A 155 16.85 0.95 -10.20
CA LEU A 155 16.38 2.32 -10.08
C LEU A 155 15.09 2.33 -9.24
N LEU A 156 15.23 2.59 -7.94
CA LEU A 156 14.10 2.68 -7.03
C LEU A 156 13.44 4.05 -7.12
N THR A 157 12.22 4.11 -7.67
CA THR A 157 11.46 5.36 -7.74
C THR A 157 10.82 5.68 -6.39
N ALA A 158 11.02 6.90 -5.89
CA ALA A 158 10.57 7.30 -4.56
C ALA A 158 10.20 8.80 -4.49
N GLN A 159 9.57 9.19 -3.39
CA GLN A 159 9.29 10.56 -2.98
C GLN A 159 9.85 10.79 -1.57
N ALA A 160 10.34 12.00 -1.30
CA ALA A 160 10.90 12.39 0.00
C ALA A 160 9.80 12.55 1.07
N THR A 161 9.26 11.42 1.54
CA THR A 161 8.23 11.33 2.57
C THR A 161 8.61 10.25 3.57
N VAL A 162 8.23 10.41 4.84
CA VAL A 162 8.45 9.37 5.88
C VAL A 162 7.89 8.02 5.42
N TYR A 163 6.67 8.05 4.83
CA TYR A 163 6.01 6.88 4.27
C TYR A 163 6.91 6.10 3.30
N GLN A 164 7.52 6.74 2.30
CA GLN A 164 8.35 6.04 1.33
C GLN A 164 9.79 5.83 1.80
N GLN A 165 10.28 6.61 2.76
CA GLN A 165 11.60 6.40 3.35
C GLN A 165 11.72 5.04 4.02
N TRP A 166 10.81 4.68 4.92
CA TRP A 166 10.90 3.38 5.62
C TRP A 166 10.70 2.21 4.65
N GLN A 167 9.82 2.36 3.65
CA GLN A 167 9.60 1.36 2.60
C GLN A 167 10.89 1.14 1.79
N ALA A 168 11.52 2.23 1.34
CA ALA A 168 12.77 2.19 0.57
C ALA A 168 13.91 1.50 1.35
N ARG A 169 13.99 1.70 2.66
CA ARG A 169 14.98 1.05 3.52
C ARG A 169 14.77 -0.46 3.64
N ILE A 170 13.52 -0.91 3.80
CA ILE A 170 13.19 -2.34 3.78
C ILE A 170 13.54 -2.94 2.41
N MET A 171 13.13 -2.29 1.33
CA MET A 171 13.42 -2.72 -0.05
C MET A 171 14.94 -2.85 -0.27
N TYR A 172 15.71 -1.82 0.08
CA TYR A 172 17.17 -1.80 -0.12
C TYR A 172 17.90 -2.82 0.76
N PHE A 173 17.44 -3.04 2.00
CA PHE A 173 17.96 -4.09 2.87
C PHE A 173 17.85 -5.46 2.20
N HIS A 174 16.67 -5.80 1.68
CA HIS A 174 16.43 -7.07 1.01
C HIS A 174 17.10 -7.16 -0.36
N TRP A 175 17.20 -6.05 -1.12
CA TRP A 175 17.99 -6.00 -2.34
C TRP A 175 19.46 -6.38 -2.07
N LYS A 176 20.09 -5.74 -1.07
CA LYS A 176 21.47 -6.06 -0.67
C LYS A 176 21.62 -7.50 -0.20
N LYS A 177 20.63 -8.02 0.55
CA LYS A 177 20.62 -9.41 1.01
C LYS A 177 20.61 -10.38 -0.17
N GLN A 178 19.71 -10.20 -1.12
CA GLN A 178 19.59 -11.11 -2.26
C GLN A 178 20.80 -11.00 -3.21
N ALA A 179 21.32 -9.80 -3.47
CA ALA A 179 22.54 -9.62 -4.26
C ALA A 179 23.73 -10.38 -3.66
N ARG A 180 23.87 -10.39 -2.32
CA ARG A 180 24.91 -11.19 -1.64
C ARG A 180 24.68 -12.70 -1.73
N LEU A 181 23.43 -13.15 -1.60
CA LEU A 181 23.09 -14.58 -1.66
C LEU A 181 23.34 -15.20 -3.04
N ASP A 182 23.25 -14.39 -4.09
CA ASP A 182 23.48 -14.78 -5.48
C ASP A 182 24.98 -14.88 -5.83
N GLY A 183 25.86 -14.37 -4.96
CA GLY A 183 27.30 -14.53 -5.04
C GLY A 183 27.98 -13.67 -6.12
N GLU A 184 29.19 -14.08 -6.51
CA GLU A 184 30.10 -13.27 -7.34
C GLU A 184 29.54 -12.94 -8.74
N CYS A 185 28.69 -13.81 -9.29
CA CYS A 185 28.07 -13.62 -10.61
C CYS A 185 26.68 -12.95 -10.56
N THR A 186 26.29 -12.35 -9.43
CA THR A 186 24.94 -11.78 -9.28
C THR A 186 24.57 -10.76 -10.35
N GLU A 187 23.38 -10.76 -10.91
CA GLU A 187 23.00 -9.70 -11.87
C GLU A 187 22.62 -8.37 -11.18
N MET A 188 22.39 -8.39 -9.86
CA MET A 188 22.02 -7.22 -9.05
C MET A 188 23.26 -6.41 -8.66
N THR A 189 23.66 -5.45 -9.50
CA THR A 189 25.03 -4.88 -9.48
C THR A 189 25.10 -3.44 -9.05
N GLY A 190 24.09 -2.65 -9.41
CA GLY A 190 23.99 -1.24 -9.06
C GLY A 190 22.64 -0.92 -8.43
N PHE A 191 22.61 0.13 -7.64
CA PHE A 191 21.40 0.63 -6.99
C PHE A 191 21.43 2.15 -6.94
N THR A 192 20.34 2.79 -7.33
CA THR A 192 20.08 4.21 -7.13
C THR A 192 18.63 4.40 -6.72
N ARG A 193 18.40 5.15 -5.65
CA ARG A 193 17.09 5.67 -5.31
C ARG A 193 16.88 7.01 -6.02
N LEU A 194 15.89 7.08 -6.90
CA LEU A 194 15.49 8.29 -7.60
C LEU A 194 14.35 8.95 -6.85
N VAL A 195 14.64 10.06 -6.18
CA VAL A 195 13.75 10.69 -5.19
C VAL A 195 13.21 12.01 -5.74
N ALA A 196 11.90 12.08 -5.92
CA ALA A 196 11.21 13.35 -6.09
C ALA A 196 11.12 14.06 -4.74
N SER A 197 11.66 15.27 -4.64
CA SER A 197 11.63 16.07 -3.42
C SER A 197 11.41 17.54 -3.73
N LYS A 198 11.04 18.31 -2.71
CA LYS A 198 10.92 19.76 -2.81
C LYS A 198 12.25 20.35 -3.30
N ASP A 199 12.22 20.97 -4.48
CA ASP A 199 13.38 21.58 -5.13
C ASP A 199 14.58 20.65 -5.37
N GLY A 200 14.40 19.33 -5.26
CA GLY A 200 15.49 18.35 -5.35
C GLY A 200 16.35 18.27 -4.08
N ALA A 201 15.83 18.71 -2.92
CA ALA A 201 16.52 18.63 -1.65
C ALA A 201 16.75 17.17 -1.18
N PRO A 202 17.86 16.88 -0.47
CA PRO A 202 18.08 15.59 0.17
C PRO A 202 17.05 15.34 1.29
N ASP A 203 16.82 14.06 1.59
CA ASP A 203 15.83 13.64 2.60
C ASP A 203 16.44 12.89 3.81
N GLY A 204 17.78 12.87 3.90
CA GLY A 204 18.54 12.34 5.03
C GLY A 204 18.93 10.86 4.91
N LEU A 205 18.56 10.17 3.82
CA LEU A 205 18.93 8.77 3.58
C LEU A 205 20.09 8.59 2.59
N GLU A 206 20.63 9.65 2.01
CA GLU A 206 21.72 9.60 1.02
C GLU A 206 23.02 9.02 1.57
N GLY A 207 23.25 9.09 2.89
CA GLY A 207 24.37 8.42 3.55
C GLY A 207 24.17 6.90 3.73
N GLU A 208 22.92 6.42 3.70
CA GLU A 208 22.59 4.99 3.84
C GLU A 208 22.42 4.31 2.48
N MET A 209 21.86 5.02 1.50
CA MET A 209 21.51 4.48 0.19
C MET A 209 21.88 5.45 -0.95
N PRO A 210 22.57 4.98 -2.01
CA PRO A 210 22.86 5.82 -3.16
C PRO A 210 21.59 6.45 -3.72
N SER A 211 21.55 7.77 -3.83
CA SER A 211 20.34 8.52 -4.15
C SER A 211 20.63 9.62 -5.17
N VAL A 212 19.66 9.87 -6.05
CA VAL A 212 19.58 11.05 -6.91
C VAL A 212 18.29 11.78 -6.57
N PHE A 213 18.39 13.06 -6.25
CA PHE A 213 17.25 13.90 -5.90
C PHE A 213 16.89 14.80 -7.08
N VAL A 214 15.61 14.84 -7.41
CA VAL A 214 15.06 15.63 -8.52
C VAL A 214 13.84 16.40 -8.04
N LYS A 215 13.48 17.45 -8.76
CA LYS A 215 12.37 18.31 -8.36
C LYS A 215 11.05 17.55 -8.47
N GLN A 216 10.28 17.54 -7.40
CA GLN A 216 8.88 17.13 -7.46
C GLN A 216 8.02 18.24 -8.09
N LEU A 217 6.88 17.85 -8.67
CA LEU A 217 5.82 18.77 -9.07
C LEU A 217 5.38 19.62 -7.87
N THR A 218 5.17 20.91 -8.09
CA THR A 218 4.80 21.82 -7.00
C THR A 218 3.37 21.55 -6.52
N PRO A 219 3.00 21.95 -5.29
CA PRO A 219 1.61 21.86 -4.82
C PRO A 219 0.62 22.54 -5.78
N GLU A 220 1.00 23.67 -6.38
CA GLU A 220 0.18 24.40 -7.35
C GLU A 220 0.00 23.61 -8.65
N GLU A 221 1.03 22.92 -9.13
CA GLU A 221 0.93 22.04 -10.29
C GLU A 221 0.05 20.82 -9.99
N LEU A 222 0.26 20.19 -8.82
CA LEU A 222 -0.52 19.03 -8.40
C LEU A 222 -1.99 19.37 -8.16
N SER A 223 -2.33 20.56 -7.65
CA SER A 223 -3.74 20.97 -7.46
C SER A 223 -4.51 20.99 -8.79
N LYS A 224 -3.86 21.38 -9.89
CA LYS A 224 -4.42 21.36 -11.26
C LYS A 224 -4.55 19.94 -11.82
N LEU A 225 -3.92 18.96 -11.18
CA LEU A 225 -3.86 17.56 -11.57
C LEU A 225 -4.56 16.67 -10.53
N GLY A 226 -5.53 17.20 -9.79
CA GLY A 226 -6.31 16.45 -8.80
C GLY A 226 -5.48 15.87 -7.66
N HIS A 227 -4.39 16.56 -7.28
CA HIS A 227 -3.42 16.12 -6.26
C HIS A 227 -2.78 14.75 -6.53
N PHE A 228 -2.66 14.37 -7.81
CA PHE A 228 -2.17 13.06 -8.21
C PHE A 228 -0.63 12.99 -8.21
N GLY A 229 -0.06 12.84 -7.01
CA GLY A 229 1.40 12.82 -6.78
C GLY A 229 2.18 11.71 -7.51
N VAL A 230 1.49 10.66 -7.98
CA VAL A 230 2.09 9.55 -8.75
C VAL A 230 2.79 10.04 -10.02
N LEU A 231 2.36 11.18 -10.59
CA LEU A 231 3.00 11.79 -11.76
C LEU A 231 4.46 12.22 -11.53
N ASN A 232 4.91 12.31 -10.28
CA ASN A 232 6.32 12.51 -9.98
C ASN A 232 7.19 11.37 -10.49
N ARG A 233 6.68 10.14 -10.62
CA ARG A 233 7.46 8.99 -11.09
C ARG A 233 7.98 9.18 -12.52
N PRO A 234 7.14 9.34 -13.56
CA PRO A 234 7.64 9.61 -14.91
C PRO A 234 8.45 10.91 -14.99
N TYR A 235 8.04 11.96 -14.26
CA TYR A 235 8.75 13.23 -14.26
C TYR A 235 10.17 13.11 -13.70
N SER A 236 10.35 12.29 -12.67
CA SER A 236 11.65 12.02 -12.08
C SER A 236 12.55 11.26 -13.04
N VAL A 237 12.02 10.27 -13.76
CA VAL A 237 12.78 9.50 -14.76
C VAL A 237 13.25 10.40 -15.91
N VAL A 238 12.40 11.32 -16.38
CA VAL A 238 12.80 12.33 -17.37
C VAL A 238 13.96 13.20 -16.86
N GLN A 239 13.86 13.71 -15.63
CA GLN A 239 14.93 14.51 -15.02
C GLN A 239 16.22 13.71 -14.81
N PHE A 240 16.11 12.44 -14.40
CA PHE A 240 17.25 11.55 -14.22
C PHE A 240 18.05 11.36 -15.50
N ILE A 241 17.35 11.17 -16.63
CA ILE A 241 17.97 11.03 -17.95
C ILE A 241 18.55 12.37 -18.42
N ALA A 242 17.78 13.46 -18.30
CA ALA A 242 18.22 14.79 -18.73
C ALA A 242 19.44 15.30 -17.93
N GLY A 243 19.58 14.90 -16.67
CA GLY A 243 20.74 15.19 -15.83
C GLY A 243 21.98 14.34 -16.14
N GLY A 244 21.92 13.41 -17.10
CA GLY A 244 23.03 12.53 -17.46
C GLY A 244 23.29 11.40 -16.46
N HIS A 245 22.43 11.21 -15.45
CA HIS A 245 22.62 10.17 -14.43
C HIS A 245 22.41 8.75 -14.97
N LEU A 246 21.58 8.58 -16.01
CA LEU A 246 21.48 7.28 -16.69
C LEU A 246 22.80 6.87 -17.35
N ASP A 247 23.62 7.85 -17.74
CA ASP A 247 24.85 7.63 -18.51
C ASP A 247 26.02 7.30 -17.57
N SER A 248 25.95 7.72 -16.32
CA SER A 248 26.94 7.39 -15.28
C SER A 248 26.77 5.98 -14.69
N ILE A 249 25.61 5.35 -14.89
CA ILE A 249 25.37 3.95 -14.52
C ILE A 249 26.23 3.04 -15.42
N PRO A 250 26.95 2.01 -14.91
CA PRO A 250 27.72 1.11 -15.76
C PRO A 250 26.88 0.01 -16.44
N GLU A 251 25.76 -0.41 -15.84
CA GLU A 251 24.93 -1.47 -16.39
C GLU A 251 24.14 -1.04 -17.63
N ASN A 252 23.89 -1.93 -18.59
CA ASN A 252 23.07 -1.62 -19.78
C ASN A 252 21.56 -1.73 -19.51
N PHE A 253 21.17 -2.44 -18.45
CA PHE A 253 19.79 -2.69 -18.08
C PHE A 253 19.46 -2.00 -16.77
N VAL A 254 18.24 -1.46 -16.69
CA VAL A 254 17.69 -0.85 -15.49
C VAL A 254 16.47 -1.66 -15.05
N TYR A 255 16.43 -2.00 -13.77
CA TYR A 255 15.23 -2.47 -13.09
C TYR A 255 14.53 -1.29 -12.42
N ILE A 256 13.39 -0.87 -12.95
CA ILE A 256 12.57 0.17 -12.34
C ILE A 256 11.73 -0.47 -11.23
N ALA A 257 11.92 0.00 -10.01
CA ALA A 257 11.34 -0.55 -8.80
C ALA A 257 10.44 0.45 -8.05
N GLU A 258 9.59 -0.10 -7.20
CA GLU A 258 8.78 0.63 -6.22
C GLU A 258 9.22 0.35 -4.79
N THR A 259 8.89 1.28 -3.89
CA THR A 259 9.34 1.23 -2.49
C THR A 259 8.69 0.09 -1.70
N ASP A 260 7.54 -0.38 -2.14
CA ASP A 260 6.80 -1.52 -1.57
C ASP A 260 7.14 -2.87 -2.20
N HIS A 261 8.33 -2.99 -2.79
CA HIS A 261 8.91 -4.26 -3.22
C HIS A 261 9.78 -4.86 -2.12
N VAL A 262 9.58 -6.15 -1.83
CA VAL A 262 10.51 -6.94 -1.02
C VAL A 262 11.07 -8.09 -1.84
N PHE A 263 12.39 -8.16 -2.01
CA PHE A 263 13.01 -9.23 -2.79
C PHE A 263 13.02 -10.56 -2.03
N MET A 264 12.36 -11.56 -2.59
CA MET A 264 12.24 -12.92 -2.05
C MET A 264 13.43 -13.81 -2.42
N LYS A 265 14.02 -13.57 -3.59
CA LYS A 265 15.20 -14.28 -4.12
C LYS A 265 16.00 -13.34 -5.06
N PRO A 266 17.22 -13.71 -5.48
CA PRO A 266 17.99 -12.91 -6.43
C PRO A 266 17.24 -12.67 -7.73
N LEU A 267 17.25 -11.41 -8.19
CA LEU A 267 16.62 -11.01 -9.44
C LEU A 267 17.53 -11.36 -10.62
N GLN A 268 16.97 -12.10 -11.57
CA GLN A 268 17.64 -12.44 -12.82
C GLN A 268 17.21 -11.51 -13.95
N ASN A 269 18.16 -11.15 -14.80
CA ASN A 269 17.95 -10.41 -16.02
C ASN A 269 17.46 -11.34 -17.13
N LEU A 270 16.15 -11.32 -17.37
CA LEU A 270 15.54 -12.02 -18.49
C LEU A 270 15.40 -11.10 -19.73
N ALA A 271 15.75 -9.81 -19.62
CA ALA A 271 15.58 -8.84 -20.69
C ALA A 271 16.66 -8.94 -21.76
N LYS A 272 16.30 -8.54 -22.97
CA LYS A 272 17.21 -8.32 -24.10
C LYS A 272 17.18 -6.84 -24.44
N GLU A 273 18.15 -6.37 -25.23
CA GLU A 273 18.24 -4.95 -25.63
C GLU A 273 16.93 -4.42 -26.25
N ASP A 274 16.21 -5.28 -26.96
CA ASP A 274 14.96 -5.01 -27.66
C ASP A 274 13.71 -5.60 -26.98
N VAL A 275 13.87 -6.47 -25.98
CA VAL A 275 12.76 -7.16 -25.28
C VAL A 275 12.86 -6.91 -23.77
N PRO A 276 12.15 -5.90 -23.24
CA PRO A 276 12.07 -5.67 -21.80
C PRO A 276 11.21 -6.74 -21.12
N VAL A 277 11.33 -6.85 -19.81
CA VAL A 277 10.60 -7.83 -18.98
C VAL A 277 9.72 -7.09 -18.00
N ALA A 278 8.47 -7.50 -17.85
CA ALA A 278 7.50 -6.85 -16.98
C ALA A 278 6.56 -7.83 -16.29
N PHE A 279 5.91 -7.37 -15.23
CA PHE A 279 4.78 -8.07 -14.63
C PHE A 279 3.47 -7.67 -15.32
N GLY A 280 2.54 -8.61 -15.40
CA GLY A 280 1.21 -8.39 -15.98
C GLY A 280 0.18 -8.10 -14.91
N PHE A 281 -0.41 -6.91 -14.93
CA PHE A 281 -1.45 -6.47 -14.00
C PHE A 281 -2.84 -6.88 -14.51
N GLY A 282 -3.51 -7.76 -13.77
CA GLY A 282 -4.83 -8.27 -14.15
C GLY A 282 -5.94 -7.21 -14.16
N TYR A 283 -5.76 -6.06 -13.50
CA TYR A 283 -6.73 -4.96 -13.56
C TYR A 283 -6.49 -4.00 -14.74
N MET A 284 -5.42 -4.17 -15.53
CA MET A 284 -5.07 -3.31 -16.67
C MET A 284 -5.42 -3.93 -18.03
N HIS A 285 -6.59 -4.54 -18.15
CA HIS A 285 -7.03 -5.11 -19.44
C HIS A 285 -7.44 -4.02 -20.45
N CYS A 286 -6.65 -3.88 -21.52
CA CYS A 286 -7.00 -3.03 -22.65
C CYS A 286 -7.94 -3.77 -23.63
N GLY A 287 -8.82 -3.03 -24.28
CA GLY A 287 -9.92 -3.56 -25.09
C GLY A 287 -10.51 -2.48 -26.00
N PRO A 288 -11.41 -2.84 -26.94
CA PRO A 288 -11.92 -1.92 -27.97
C PRO A 288 -12.52 -0.62 -27.43
N ASN A 289 -13.15 -0.68 -26.24
CA ASN A 289 -13.73 0.49 -25.56
C ASN A 289 -12.70 1.55 -25.13
N HIS A 290 -11.41 1.22 -25.13
CA HIS A 290 -10.32 2.17 -24.84
C HIS A 290 -9.80 2.87 -26.08
N GLN A 291 -10.10 2.39 -27.30
CA GLN A 291 -9.51 2.89 -28.53
C GLN A 291 -9.76 4.39 -28.73
N GLU A 292 -10.93 4.90 -28.35
CA GLU A 292 -11.23 6.33 -28.49
C GLU A 292 -10.26 7.20 -27.67
N ILE A 293 -10.00 6.83 -26.42
CA ILE A 293 -9.04 7.52 -25.54
C ILE A 293 -7.63 7.37 -26.13
N ILE A 294 -7.25 6.16 -26.55
CA ILE A 294 -5.93 5.89 -27.10
C ILE A 294 -5.69 6.70 -28.38
N THR A 295 -6.63 6.71 -29.33
CA THR A 295 -6.53 7.51 -30.56
C THR A 295 -6.38 9.00 -30.27
N LYS A 296 -7.10 9.51 -29.26
CA LYS A 296 -7.02 10.92 -28.87
C LYS A 296 -5.64 11.31 -28.34
N HIS A 297 -5.03 10.47 -27.49
CA HIS A 297 -3.79 10.81 -26.79
C HIS A 297 -2.53 10.25 -27.46
N SER A 298 -2.65 9.19 -28.25
CA SER A 298 -1.57 8.52 -28.98
C SER A 298 -2.08 8.06 -30.37
N PRO A 299 -2.27 9.00 -31.32
CA PRO A 299 -2.77 8.69 -32.65
C PRO A 299 -1.95 7.59 -33.34
N GLY A 300 -2.64 6.65 -33.99
CA GLY A 300 -2.01 5.50 -34.66
C GLY A 300 -1.66 4.31 -33.76
N THR A 301 -1.83 4.43 -32.44
CA THR A 301 -1.67 3.30 -31.51
C THR A 301 -2.97 2.50 -31.41
N SER A 302 -2.89 1.18 -31.59
CA SER A 302 -4.04 0.28 -31.41
C SER A 302 -4.19 -0.13 -29.95
N TRP A 303 -5.43 -0.24 -29.47
CA TRP A 303 -5.75 -0.82 -28.16
C TRP A 303 -5.18 -2.24 -28.02
N SER A 304 -5.11 -3.00 -29.12
CA SER A 304 -4.60 -4.36 -29.14
C SER A 304 -3.08 -4.44 -28.92
N ASP A 305 -2.37 -3.31 -29.07
CA ASP A 305 -0.93 -3.24 -28.86
C ASP A 305 -0.54 -2.91 -27.42
N VAL A 306 -1.47 -2.37 -26.64
CA VAL A 306 -1.28 -1.95 -25.25
C VAL A 306 -1.31 -3.19 -24.35
N GLN A 307 -0.14 -3.58 -23.84
CA GLN A 307 -0.02 -4.68 -22.88
C GLN A 307 -0.51 -4.24 -21.49
N ASN A 308 -0.97 -5.19 -20.69
CA ASN A 308 -1.40 -4.97 -19.32
C ASN A 308 -0.21 -4.86 -18.34
N VAL A 309 0.76 -4.02 -18.66
CA VAL A 309 1.98 -3.79 -17.87
C VAL A 309 1.96 -2.38 -17.28
N GLY A 310 2.92 -2.09 -16.39
CA GLY A 310 3.21 -0.76 -15.89
C GLY A 310 4.72 -0.48 -15.94
N PRO A 311 5.19 0.67 -15.44
CA PRO A 311 6.61 1.02 -15.42
C PRO A 311 7.40 0.26 -14.35
N SER A 312 6.73 -0.44 -13.43
CA SER A 312 7.30 -1.21 -12.34
C SER A 312 6.42 -2.43 -12.05
N PRO A 313 6.99 -3.60 -11.74
CA PRO A 313 8.40 -3.96 -11.96
C PRO A 313 8.69 -4.11 -13.46
N VAL A 314 9.76 -3.46 -13.94
CA VAL A 314 10.24 -3.59 -15.32
C VAL A 314 11.76 -3.69 -15.35
N ILE A 315 12.31 -4.63 -16.12
CA ILE A 315 13.71 -4.60 -16.56
C ILE A 315 13.73 -4.15 -18.02
N ILE A 316 14.43 -3.05 -18.31
CA ILE A 316 14.46 -2.39 -19.62
C ILE A 316 15.90 -1.96 -19.95
N SER A 317 16.28 -2.00 -21.23
CA SER A 317 17.57 -1.47 -21.66
C SER A 317 17.59 0.06 -21.53
N LYS A 318 18.78 0.64 -21.36
CA LYS A 318 18.94 2.10 -21.34
C LYS A 318 18.40 2.77 -22.60
N SER A 319 18.59 2.13 -23.76
CA SER A 319 18.14 2.65 -25.05
C SER A 319 16.61 2.77 -25.10
N GLN A 320 15.89 1.72 -24.69
CA GLN A 320 14.43 1.73 -24.62
C GLN A 320 13.89 2.65 -23.51
N LEU A 321 14.56 2.72 -22.36
CA LEU A 321 14.19 3.64 -21.28
C LEU A 321 14.28 5.11 -21.74
N ARG A 322 15.35 5.48 -22.44
CA ARG A 322 15.48 6.81 -23.06
C ARG A 322 14.36 7.09 -24.05
N ALA A 323 13.99 6.11 -24.88
CA ALA A 323 12.93 6.26 -25.87
C ALA A 323 11.55 6.48 -25.22
N VAL A 324 11.22 5.73 -24.16
CA VAL A 324 9.88 5.75 -23.56
C VAL A 324 9.67 6.85 -22.52
N ALA A 325 10.72 7.35 -21.87
CA ALA A 325 10.59 8.26 -20.72
C ALA A 325 9.79 9.55 -21.01
N ILE A 326 10.11 10.26 -22.10
CA ILE A 326 9.39 11.49 -22.47
C ILE A 326 7.95 11.19 -22.92
N PRO A 327 7.70 10.24 -23.83
CA PRO A 327 6.33 9.84 -24.19
C PRO A 327 5.49 9.41 -22.99
N TRP A 328 6.05 8.61 -22.08
CA TRP A 328 5.39 8.18 -20.85
C TRP A 328 4.97 9.37 -19.98
N ASN A 329 5.88 10.30 -19.69
CA ASN A 329 5.56 11.50 -18.92
C ASN A 329 4.46 12.34 -19.57
N ASN A 330 4.58 12.59 -20.87
CA ASN A 330 3.63 13.43 -21.61
C ASN A 330 2.25 12.79 -21.70
N LEU A 331 2.19 11.47 -21.93
CA LEU A 331 0.93 10.72 -21.94
C LEU A 331 0.27 10.72 -20.56
N SER A 332 1.00 10.45 -19.48
CA SER A 332 0.44 10.50 -18.13
C SER A 332 -0.15 11.87 -17.78
N LEU A 333 0.54 12.96 -18.16
CA LEU A 333 0.01 14.33 -17.97
C LEU A 333 -1.21 14.61 -18.85
N SER A 334 -1.17 14.20 -20.12
CA SER A 334 -2.25 14.40 -21.09
C SER A 334 -3.52 13.65 -20.68
N LEU A 335 -3.38 12.39 -20.29
CA LEU A 335 -4.46 11.57 -19.76
C LEU A 335 -5.04 12.17 -18.48
N LYS A 336 -4.19 12.64 -17.55
CA LYS A 336 -4.67 13.21 -16.28
C LYS A 336 -5.49 14.49 -16.48
N ARG A 337 -5.17 15.28 -17.50
CA ARG A 337 -5.93 16.51 -17.84
C ARG A 337 -7.25 16.22 -18.56
N ASP A 338 -7.42 15.03 -19.11
CA ASP A 338 -8.65 14.61 -19.76
C ASP A 338 -9.58 13.91 -18.77
N ARG A 339 -10.74 14.51 -18.50
CA ARG A 339 -11.71 13.98 -17.53
C ARG A 339 -12.20 12.57 -17.86
N LYS A 340 -12.35 12.22 -19.15
CA LYS A 340 -12.81 10.89 -19.56
C LYS A 340 -11.72 9.85 -19.33
N ALA A 341 -10.47 10.17 -19.66
CA ALA A 341 -9.32 9.32 -19.39
C ALA A 341 -9.07 9.17 -17.88
N ASP A 342 -9.10 10.27 -17.11
CA ASP A 342 -8.91 10.26 -15.65
C ASP A 342 -9.98 9.40 -14.96
N ASN A 343 -11.25 9.58 -15.31
CA ASN A 343 -12.32 8.75 -14.77
C ASN A 343 -12.19 7.27 -15.19
N ARG A 344 -11.64 6.98 -16.38
CA ARG A 344 -11.53 5.61 -16.90
C ARG A 344 -10.36 4.85 -16.30
N PHE A 345 -9.20 5.49 -16.22
CA PHE A 345 -7.94 4.87 -15.81
C PHE A 345 -7.61 5.08 -14.33
N GLY A 346 -8.16 6.13 -13.70
CA GLY A 346 -8.17 6.32 -12.26
C GLY A 346 -6.78 6.28 -11.61
N TRP A 347 -6.68 5.54 -10.50
CA TRP A 347 -5.49 5.51 -9.65
C TRP A 347 -4.24 4.91 -10.33
N VAL A 348 -4.41 4.14 -11.43
CA VAL A 348 -3.32 3.55 -12.24
C VAL A 348 -3.07 4.30 -13.55
N LEU A 349 -3.60 5.51 -13.71
CA LEU A 349 -3.50 6.28 -14.95
C LEU A 349 -2.06 6.47 -15.43
N GLU A 350 -1.12 6.64 -14.51
CA GLU A 350 0.31 6.74 -14.83
C GLU A 350 0.83 5.46 -15.51
N MET A 351 0.42 4.29 -15.03
CA MET A 351 0.77 2.99 -15.63
C MET A 351 0.17 2.83 -17.03
N TRP A 352 -1.05 3.34 -17.25
CA TRP A 352 -1.63 3.42 -18.60
C TRP A 352 -0.84 4.33 -19.52
N GLY A 353 -0.35 5.46 -19.02
CA GLY A 353 0.56 6.34 -19.75
C GLY A 353 1.83 5.61 -20.20
N TYR A 354 2.43 4.79 -19.33
CA TYR A 354 3.59 3.95 -19.69
C TYR A 354 3.23 2.92 -20.78
N SER A 355 2.15 2.17 -20.60
CA SER A 355 1.79 1.09 -21.52
C SER A 355 1.37 1.58 -22.91
N ILE A 356 0.70 2.74 -22.98
CA ILE A 356 0.38 3.40 -24.26
C ILE A 356 1.66 3.95 -24.91
N ALA A 357 2.59 4.52 -24.13
CA ALA A 357 3.88 4.98 -24.63
C ALA A 357 4.73 3.84 -25.20
N ALA A 358 4.80 2.71 -24.50
CA ALA A 358 5.51 1.54 -24.99
C ALA A 358 4.87 0.99 -26.27
N ALA A 359 3.54 0.92 -26.32
CA ALA A 359 2.81 0.46 -27.51
C ALA A 359 3.04 1.37 -28.73
N SER A 360 3.03 2.70 -28.55
CA SER A 360 3.27 3.65 -29.64
C SER A 360 4.69 3.56 -30.22
N LEU A 361 5.65 3.14 -29.38
CA LEU A 361 7.04 2.87 -29.76
C LEU A 361 7.30 1.42 -30.20
N LYS A 362 6.25 0.57 -30.27
CA LYS A 362 6.34 -0.86 -30.59
C LYS A 362 7.24 -1.65 -29.63
N ILE A 363 7.41 -1.19 -28.41
CA ILE A 363 8.14 -1.90 -27.35
C ILE A 363 7.22 -2.98 -26.79
N LYS A 364 7.57 -4.26 -27.01
CA LYS A 364 6.82 -5.42 -26.53
C LYS A 364 7.57 -6.11 -25.41
N HIS A 365 6.93 -6.19 -24.25
CA HIS A 365 7.48 -6.80 -23.04
C HIS A 365 7.29 -8.31 -23.06
N LEU A 366 8.29 -9.04 -22.58
CA LEU A 366 8.13 -10.38 -22.06
C LEU A 366 7.43 -10.30 -20.70
N VAL A 367 6.15 -10.65 -20.67
CA VAL A 367 5.33 -10.62 -19.45
C VAL A 367 5.49 -11.94 -18.70
N ILE A 368 5.98 -11.89 -17.46
CA ILE A 368 6.21 -13.10 -16.65
C ILE A 368 5.39 -13.08 -15.35
N PRO A 369 4.51 -14.07 -15.12
CA PRO A 369 3.74 -14.19 -13.88
C PRO A 369 4.62 -14.39 -12.63
N GLN A 370 5.85 -14.84 -12.81
CA GLN A 370 6.78 -15.11 -11.72
C GLN A 370 7.47 -13.86 -11.17
N PHE A 371 7.31 -12.70 -11.83
CA PHE A 371 8.05 -11.50 -11.44
C PHE A 371 7.73 -11.07 -10.02
N GLN A 372 6.45 -10.99 -9.69
CA GLN A 372 6.00 -10.65 -8.35
C GLN A 372 4.76 -11.42 -7.94
N ILE A 373 4.44 -11.34 -6.66
CA ILE A 373 3.10 -11.58 -6.13
C ILE A 373 2.51 -10.27 -5.64
N GLU A 374 1.23 -10.10 -5.91
CA GLU A 374 0.43 -9.09 -5.24
C GLU A 374 0.11 -9.57 -3.83
N GLY A 375 0.34 -8.72 -2.84
CA GLY A 375 0.00 -9.00 -1.44
C GLY A 375 -1.51 -9.14 -1.20
N GLY A 376 -1.87 -9.44 0.04
CA GLY A 376 -3.25 -9.53 0.50
C GLY A 376 -3.48 -10.69 1.47
N ALA A 377 -4.57 -10.62 2.22
CA ALA A 377 -4.93 -11.66 3.16
C ALA A 377 -5.23 -13.00 2.45
N GLY A 378 -4.64 -14.09 2.95
CA GLY A 378 -4.78 -15.43 2.38
C GLY A 378 -3.81 -15.77 1.24
N ILE A 379 -2.99 -14.82 0.78
CA ILE A 379 -1.98 -15.07 -0.25
C ILE A 379 -0.82 -15.91 0.33
N ARG A 380 -0.32 -16.85 -0.48
CA ARG A 380 0.85 -17.66 -0.14
C ARG A 380 2.17 -16.94 -0.45
N ALA A 381 3.28 -17.37 0.15
CA ALA A 381 4.62 -16.91 -0.21
C ALA A 381 5.34 -17.95 -1.07
N PRO A 382 5.03 -18.04 -2.38
CA PRO A 382 5.66 -19.03 -3.25
C PRO A 382 7.15 -18.73 -3.47
N LYS A 383 7.96 -19.79 -3.50
CA LYS A 383 9.43 -19.70 -3.64
C LYS A 383 9.89 -19.32 -5.05
N ASP A 384 9.04 -19.46 -6.06
CA ASP A 384 9.39 -19.22 -7.46
C ASP A 384 9.27 -17.74 -7.87
N ARG A 385 8.81 -16.86 -6.97
CA ARG A 385 8.62 -15.42 -7.19
C ARG A 385 9.83 -14.59 -6.79
N TYR A 386 10.11 -13.52 -7.53
CA TYR A 386 11.24 -12.63 -7.21
C TYR A 386 10.87 -11.58 -6.16
N ILE A 387 9.67 -11.04 -6.23
CA ILE A 387 9.25 -9.87 -5.45
C ILE A 387 7.93 -10.16 -4.72
N PHE A 388 7.86 -9.77 -3.45
CA PHE A 388 6.59 -9.57 -2.75
C PHE A 388 6.21 -8.09 -2.84
N HIS A 389 5.13 -7.77 -3.55
CA HIS A 389 4.62 -6.41 -3.70
C HIS A 389 3.48 -6.18 -2.69
N TYR A 390 3.74 -5.42 -1.62
CA TYR A 390 2.79 -5.25 -0.51
C TYR A 390 1.90 -4.01 -0.65
N THR A 391 1.30 -3.82 -1.82
CA THR A 391 0.41 -2.67 -2.07
C THR A 391 -0.90 -2.74 -1.26
N TYR A 392 -1.42 -3.94 -1.01
CA TYR A 392 -2.64 -4.18 -0.24
C TYR A 392 -2.32 -4.54 1.22
N GLY A 393 -3.14 -4.03 2.14
CA GLY A 393 -3.11 -4.44 3.54
C GLY A 393 -3.39 -5.94 3.71
N ILE A 394 -2.71 -6.56 4.65
CA ILE A 394 -2.93 -7.95 5.04
C ILE A 394 -3.69 -7.95 6.36
N GLU A 395 -4.96 -8.36 6.30
CA GLU A 395 -5.94 -8.15 7.37
C GLU A 395 -6.47 -9.46 7.92
N TYR A 396 -6.47 -9.61 9.23
CA TYR A 396 -6.98 -10.80 9.93
C TYR A 396 -7.77 -10.42 11.18
N SER A 397 -8.73 -11.26 11.58
CA SER A 397 -9.21 -11.25 12.96
C SER A 397 -8.13 -11.84 13.86
N LEU A 398 -8.14 -11.54 15.16
CA LEU A 398 -7.21 -12.17 16.10
C LEU A 398 -7.43 -13.70 16.19
N SER A 399 -8.62 -14.18 15.81
CA SER A 399 -8.92 -15.61 15.65
C SER A 399 -8.40 -16.24 14.35
N GLY A 400 -7.78 -15.45 13.46
CA GLY A 400 -7.14 -15.95 12.23
C GLY A 400 -8.04 -16.02 11.01
N LYS A 401 -9.23 -15.41 11.03
CA LYS A 401 -10.08 -15.27 9.84
C LYS A 401 -9.54 -14.13 8.96
N SER A 402 -9.26 -14.43 7.70
CA SER A 402 -8.92 -13.44 6.68
C SER A 402 -10.02 -12.38 6.56
N GLN A 403 -9.62 -11.11 6.44
CA GLN A 403 -10.51 -9.97 6.24
C GLN A 403 -10.13 -9.23 4.96
N THR A 404 -11.12 -8.63 4.29
CA THR A 404 -10.92 -7.87 3.05
C THR A 404 -11.80 -6.63 3.06
N GLY A 405 -11.28 -5.51 2.55
CA GLY A 405 -12.04 -4.25 2.45
C GLY A 405 -12.22 -3.47 3.75
N GLN A 406 -11.59 -3.91 4.84
CA GLN A 406 -11.59 -3.22 6.13
C GLN A 406 -10.30 -3.49 6.90
N ILE A 407 -9.94 -2.61 7.82
CA ILE A 407 -8.82 -2.82 8.74
C ILE A 407 -9.16 -3.98 9.69
N GLY A 408 -8.29 -4.98 9.70
CA GLY A 408 -8.36 -6.16 10.55
C GLY A 408 -8.01 -5.86 12.00
N GLU A 409 -8.34 -6.79 12.89
CA GLU A 409 -7.92 -6.69 14.31
C GLU A 409 -6.41 -6.88 14.44
N TRP A 410 -5.86 -7.75 13.59
CA TRP A 410 -4.46 -7.74 13.19
C TRP A 410 -4.38 -7.19 11.76
N SER A 411 -3.49 -6.24 11.53
CA SER A 411 -3.36 -5.50 10.29
C SER A 411 -1.89 -5.17 10.00
N LEU A 412 -1.41 -5.67 8.87
CA LEU A 412 -0.15 -5.24 8.28
C LEU A 412 -0.46 -4.48 6.98
N ASP A 413 -0.74 -3.19 7.13
CA ASP A 413 -0.91 -2.24 6.02
C ASP A 413 0.12 -1.11 6.17
N LYS A 414 0.84 -0.81 5.08
CA LYS A 414 1.81 0.28 5.03
C LYS A 414 1.19 1.64 5.38
N ARG A 415 -0.10 1.85 5.09
CA ARG A 415 -0.82 3.13 5.29
C ARG A 415 -0.91 3.54 6.75
N HIS A 416 -0.80 2.59 7.67
CA HIS A 416 -0.69 2.84 9.11
C HIS A 416 0.55 3.65 9.49
N TYR A 417 1.60 3.57 8.68
CA TYR A 417 2.90 4.19 8.91
C TYR A 417 3.13 5.35 7.92
N GLY A 418 2.09 6.12 7.64
CA GLY A 418 2.16 7.27 6.71
C GLY A 418 3.05 8.41 7.22
N THR A 419 3.05 8.63 8.53
CA THR A 419 3.72 9.77 9.18
C THR A 419 4.81 9.36 10.17
N SER A 420 5.06 8.05 10.29
CA SER A 420 6.01 7.47 11.24
C SER A 420 6.60 6.18 10.66
N TYR A 421 7.70 5.71 11.24
CA TYR A 421 8.26 4.42 10.87
C TYR A 421 7.45 3.29 11.53
N PRO A 422 7.38 2.10 10.91
CA PRO A 422 6.92 0.90 11.59
C PRO A 422 7.80 0.60 12.81
N PRO A 423 7.20 0.24 13.96
CA PRO A 423 7.99 -0.20 15.10
C PRO A 423 8.77 -1.47 14.78
N ARG A 424 9.96 -1.62 15.39
CA ARG A 424 10.69 -2.91 15.43
C ARG A 424 9.83 -3.96 16.12
N ASN A 425 10.02 -5.26 15.84
CA ASN A 425 9.34 -6.36 16.53
C ASN A 425 7.81 -6.27 16.44
N LEU A 426 7.28 -6.17 15.22
CA LEU A 426 5.84 -6.21 14.97
C LEU A 426 5.25 -7.54 15.42
N GLN A 427 4.05 -7.49 16.03
CA GLN A 427 3.37 -8.67 16.57
C GLN A 427 3.03 -9.68 15.44
N PRO A 428 3.31 -11.00 15.63
CA PRO A 428 3.01 -12.04 14.66
C PRO A 428 1.52 -12.09 14.29
N PRO A 429 1.18 -12.46 13.04
CA PRO A 429 -0.21 -12.72 12.70
C PRO A 429 -0.72 -13.94 13.47
N PRO A 430 -2.05 -14.13 13.57
CA PRO A 430 -2.63 -15.34 14.14
C PRO A 430 -2.12 -16.62 13.47
N ASP A 431 -2.10 -17.75 14.19
CA ASP A 431 -1.54 -19.01 13.69
C ASP A 431 -2.15 -19.48 12.36
N ALA A 432 -3.45 -19.25 12.16
CA ALA A 432 -4.17 -19.60 10.94
C ALA A 432 -3.92 -18.66 9.75
N ALA A 433 -3.17 -17.57 9.95
CA ALA A 433 -2.79 -16.67 8.86
C ALA A 433 -1.88 -17.36 7.83
N SER A 434 -1.93 -16.88 6.60
CA SER A 434 -1.17 -17.45 5.50
C SER A 434 0.34 -17.32 5.72
N ASP A 435 1.09 -18.21 5.08
CA ASP A 435 2.55 -18.11 4.98
C ASP A 435 3.00 -16.78 4.34
N GLY A 436 2.21 -16.21 3.43
CA GLY A 436 2.44 -14.85 2.89
C GLY A 436 2.46 -13.76 3.97
N ALA A 437 1.47 -13.76 4.87
CA ALA A 437 1.40 -12.80 5.97
C ALA A 437 2.59 -12.93 6.92
N LYS A 438 2.93 -14.18 7.28
CA LYS A 438 4.07 -14.51 8.15
C LYS A 438 5.39 -14.10 7.51
N TRP A 439 5.57 -14.38 6.23
CA TRP A 439 6.77 -14.05 5.47
C TRP A 439 6.98 -12.53 5.39
N LEU A 440 5.94 -11.77 5.01
CA LEU A 440 6.07 -10.32 4.88
C LEU A 440 6.38 -9.65 6.22
N LEU A 441 5.70 -10.08 7.30
CA LEU A 441 6.00 -9.59 8.64
C LEU A 441 7.45 -9.87 9.03
N GLN A 442 7.93 -11.09 8.77
CA GLN A 442 9.31 -11.46 9.05
C GLN A 442 10.28 -10.58 8.26
N ALA A 443 9.99 -10.26 7.00
CA ALA A 443 10.81 -9.37 6.19
C ALA A 443 10.88 -7.94 6.75
N PHE A 444 9.77 -7.42 7.29
CA PHE A 444 9.72 -6.11 7.96
C PHE A 444 10.55 -6.12 9.25
N ASN A 445 10.37 -7.15 10.08
CA ASN A 445 11.11 -7.30 11.33
C ASN A 445 12.61 -7.49 11.07
N GLU A 446 12.99 -8.33 10.11
CA GLU A 446 14.39 -8.56 9.75
C GLU A 446 15.08 -7.26 9.28
N ALA A 447 14.42 -6.49 8.41
CA ALA A 447 14.99 -5.23 7.92
C ALA A 447 15.07 -4.19 9.03
N SER A 448 14.00 -3.99 9.79
CA SER A 448 14.00 -3.01 10.88
C SER A 448 15.07 -3.36 11.92
N GLU A 449 15.15 -4.62 12.38
CA GLU A 449 16.18 -5.13 13.29
C GLU A 449 17.60 -4.93 12.74
N GLY A 450 17.83 -5.31 11.47
CA GLY A 450 19.15 -5.26 10.83
C GLY A 450 19.66 -3.86 10.47
N ILE A 451 18.81 -2.83 10.54
CA ILE A 451 19.20 -1.44 10.28
C ILE A 451 19.40 -0.70 11.61
N ALA A 452 20.66 -0.37 11.92
CA ALA A 452 21.03 0.27 13.19
C ALA A 452 20.34 1.63 13.40
N SER A 453 20.25 2.44 12.34
CA SER A 453 19.61 3.76 12.33
C SER A 453 18.08 3.69 12.14
N TRP A 454 17.43 2.54 12.35
CA TRP A 454 15.97 2.47 12.31
C TRP A 454 15.39 3.15 13.56
N PRO A 455 14.59 4.22 13.40
CA PRO A 455 14.18 5.07 14.51
C PRO A 455 13.15 4.38 15.41
N ASP A 456 13.15 4.78 16.68
CA ASP A 456 12.06 4.47 17.59
C ASP A 456 10.80 5.26 17.21
N THR A 457 9.65 4.69 17.52
CA THR A 457 8.34 5.22 17.14
C THR A 457 7.31 4.84 18.19
N LYS A 458 6.32 5.72 18.39
CA LYS A 458 5.13 5.46 19.20
C LYS A 458 3.89 5.18 18.33
N ALA A 459 4.10 4.82 17.06
CA ALA A 459 3.06 4.22 16.24
C ALA A 459 2.64 2.86 16.82
N LEU A 460 1.39 2.46 16.58
CA LEU A 460 0.93 1.11 16.92
C LEU A 460 1.72 0.07 16.11
N GLY A 461 1.77 -1.16 16.61
CA GLY A 461 2.28 -2.31 15.86
C GLY A 461 1.29 -2.81 14.81
N THR A 462 1.10 -4.11 14.73
CA THR A 462 0.11 -4.74 13.84
C THR A 462 -1.29 -4.86 14.47
N VAL A 463 -1.49 -4.39 15.70
CA VAL A 463 -2.78 -4.46 16.41
C VAL A 463 -3.18 -3.08 16.93
N GLY A 464 -4.49 -2.80 16.93
CA GLY A 464 -5.07 -1.55 17.43
C GLY A 464 -5.45 -0.51 16.37
N TRP A 465 -5.15 -0.79 15.09
CA TRP A 465 -5.57 0.05 13.97
C TRP A 465 -7.07 -0.02 13.68
N ARG A 466 -7.74 -1.10 14.09
CA ARG A 466 -9.20 -1.23 13.96
C ARG A 466 -9.93 -0.36 14.99
N ARG A 467 -10.28 0.86 14.59
CA ARG A 467 -10.97 1.85 15.43
C ARG A 467 -12.37 2.15 14.93
N VAL A 468 -13.22 1.12 14.98
CA VAL A 468 -14.61 1.17 14.52
C VAL A 468 -15.52 1.64 15.64
N ALA A 469 -16.25 2.74 15.42
CA ALA A 469 -17.23 3.28 16.36
C ALA A 469 -18.14 2.17 16.90
N GLY A 470 -18.20 2.05 18.22
CA GLY A 470 -19.11 1.13 18.89
C GLY A 470 -18.55 -0.28 19.11
N SER A 471 -17.39 -0.58 18.53
CA SER A 471 -16.74 -1.89 18.65
C SER A 471 -16.47 -2.22 20.12
N GLY A 472 -16.89 -3.40 20.57
CA GLY A 472 -16.66 -3.89 21.93
C GLY A 472 -17.41 -3.17 23.05
N ILE A 473 -18.25 -2.15 22.76
CA ILE A 473 -19.06 -1.49 23.80
C ILE A 473 -20.07 -2.45 24.39
N ARG A 474 -20.88 -3.10 23.53
CA ARG A 474 -21.89 -4.06 23.97
C ARG A 474 -21.22 -5.30 24.56
N GLY A 475 -21.46 -5.53 25.85
CA GLY A 475 -20.92 -6.67 26.59
C GLY A 475 -19.65 -6.39 27.38
N SER A 476 -19.08 -5.19 27.33
CA SER A 476 -17.93 -4.82 28.16
C SER A 476 -18.36 -4.08 29.43
N GLU A 477 -17.58 -4.24 30.50
CA GLU A 477 -17.79 -3.51 31.74
C GLU A 477 -17.55 -2.00 31.57
N ILE A 478 -16.48 -1.63 30.87
CA ILE A 478 -16.19 -0.23 30.58
C ILE A 478 -17.29 0.44 29.76
N GLY A 479 -17.85 -0.28 28.77
CA GLY A 479 -19.00 0.20 27.99
C GLY A 479 -20.15 0.61 28.91
N ARG A 480 -20.58 -0.30 29.80
CA ARG A 480 -21.66 -0.02 30.77
C ARG A 480 -21.36 1.15 31.70
N LYS A 481 -20.10 1.36 32.08
CA LYS A 481 -19.69 2.43 33.00
C LYS A 481 -19.56 3.81 32.34
N LEU A 482 -19.29 3.88 31.03
CA LEU A 482 -19.09 5.15 30.33
C LEU A 482 -20.34 5.69 29.66
N LEU A 483 -21.29 4.84 29.27
CA LEU A 483 -22.47 5.29 28.54
C LEU A 483 -23.28 6.32 29.33
N GLY A 484 -23.60 7.44 28.67
CA GLY A 484 -24.39 8.53 29.25
C GLY A 484 -23.60 9.46 30.19
N THR A 485 -22.36 9.13 30.53
CA THR A 485 -21.55 9.92 31.47
C THR A 485 -20.90 11.16 30.81
N SER A 486 -20.65 12.19 31.61
CA SER A 486 -20.00 13.44 31.18
C SER A 486 -18.62 13.61 31.82
N TRP A 487 -17.64 14.11 31.07
CA TRP A 487 -16.26 14.23 31.53
C TRP A 487 -15.60 15.55 31.11
N LEU A 488 -14.61 15.96 31.89
CA LEU A 488 -13.63 16.99 31.54
C LEU A 488 -12.44 16.35 30.82
N TRP A 489 -12.01 16.93 29.70
CA TRP A 489 -10.76 16.59 29.03
C TRP A 489 -9.74 17.71 29.27
N ALA A 490 -8.64 17.43 29.98
CA ALA A 490 -7.68 18.46 30.41
C ALA A 490 -8.35 19.65 31.15
N GLY A 491 -9.43 19.38 31.90
CA GLY A 491 -10.21 20.41 32.60
C GLY A 491 -11.31 21.07 31.75
N VAL A 492 -11.38 20.81 30.44
CA VAL A 492 -12.41 21.39 29.56
C VAL A 492 -13.65 20.47 29.50
N PRO A 493 -14.85 20.95 29.83
CA PRO A 493 -16.07 20.14 29.77
C PRO A 493 -16.51 19.84 28.35
N GLY A 494 -17.15 18.69 28.15
CA GLY A 494 -17.84 18.39 26.88
C GLY A 494 -17.64 16.97 26.36
N LEU A 495 -16.84 16.14 27.03
CA LEU A 495 -16.65 14.74 26.64
C LEU A 495 -17.83 13.87 27.08
N LYS A 496 -18.56 13.27 26.14
CA LYS A 496 -19.68 12.35 26.41
C LYS A 496 -19.64 11.12 25.49
N PHE A 497 -20.06 9.98 26.02
CA PHE A 497 -19.97 8.67 25.37
C PHE A 497 -21.36 8.10 25.02
N PHE A 498 -21.55 7.72 23.75
CA PHE A 498 -22.81 7.18 23.22
C PHE A 498 -22.68 5.70 22.77
N GLU A 499 -23.81 4.98 22.76
CA GLU A 499 -23.85 3.53 22.51
C GLU A 499 -23.44 3.14 21.09
N ASP A 500 -23.72 4.00 20.10
CA ASP A 500 -23.30 3.81 18.72
C ASP A 500 -21.81 4.09 18.49
N GLY A 501 -21.06 4.40 19.55
CA GLY A 501 -19.65 4.73 19.48
C GLY A 501 -19.35 6.17 19.11
N LYS A 502 -20.35 7.05 19.03
CA LYS A 502 -20.08 8.48 18.89
C LYS A 502 -19.55 9.06 20.19
N LEU A 503 -18.69 10.06 20.04
CA LEU A 503 -18.25 10.95 21.11
C LEU A 503 -18.73 12.35 20.82
N LYS A 504 -19.27 13.01 21.85
CA LYS A 504 -19.19 14.47 21.93
C LYS A 504 -17.88 14.81 22.61
N THR A 505 -17.17 15.81 22.12
CA THR A 505 -15.92 16.31 22.70
C THR A 505 -16.02 17.83 22.91
N PRO A 506 -15.10 18.46 23.66
CA PRO A 506 -15.07 19.91 23.77
C PRO A 506 -14.88 20.65 22.43
N TRP A 507 -14.36 19.97 21.41
CA TRP A 507 -13.97 20.56 20.13
C TRP A 507 -14.77 20.03 18.92
N GLY A 508 -15.86 19.30 19.17
CA GLY A 508 -16.69 18.71 18.12
C GLY A 508 -17.04 17.26 18.43
N GLU A 509 -16.91 16.40 17.42
CA GLU A 509 -17.28 14.99 17.50
C GLU A 509 -16.06 14.07 17.37
N GLY A 510 -16.24 12.83 17.80
CA GLY A 510 -15.24 11.78 17.70
C GLY A 510 -15.87 10.40 17.72
N VAL A 511 -15.02 9.38 17.80
CA VAL A 511 -15.42 7.98 17.89
C VAL A 511 -14.74 7.28 19.05
N TRP A 512 -15.45 6.33 19.64
CA TRP A 512 -14.91 5.47 20.68
C TRP A 512 -15.40 4.04 20.55
N GLY A 513 -14.69 3.18 21.26
CA GLY A 513 -15.00 1.78 21.44
C GLY A 513 -14.02 1.18 22.42
N VAL A 514 -14.08 -0.14 22.56
CA VAL A 514 -13.30 -0.89 23.53
C VAL A 514 -12.21 -1.64 22.81
N LEU A 515 -11.00 -1.53 23.35
CA LEU A 515 -9.83 -2.23 22.83
C LEU A 515 -9.81 -3.68 23.36
N PRO A 516 -9.48 -4.68 22.51
CA PRO A 516 -9.23 -6.06 22.97
C PRO A 516 -8.30 -6.14 24.18
N SER A 517 -8.65 -6.96 25.18
CA SER A 517 -7.90 -7.02 26.45
C SER A 517 -6.54 -7.72 26.38
N ASN A 518 -6.27 -8.48 25.31
CA ASN A 518 -5.10 -9.36 25.16
C ASN A 518 -4.32 -9.03 23.88
N ALA A 519 -3.90 -7.77 23.74
CA ALA A 519 -3.12 -7.30 22.61
C ALA A 519 -2.00 -6.37 23.07
N ASP A 520 -0.86 -6.41 22.37
CA ASP A 520 0.19 -5.42 22.55
C ASP A 520 -0.08 -4.23 21.62
N TYR A 521 -0.48 -3.11 22.21
CA TYR A 521 -0.73 -1.86 21.51
C TYR A 521 0.52 -1.01 21.30
N ARG A 522 1.69 -1.44 21.81
CA ARG A 522 2.93 -0.66 21.75
C ARG A 522 2.83 0.71 22.42
N ASP A 523 2.04 0.78 23.48
CA ASP A 523 1.84 1.96 24.32
C ASP A 523 2.58 1.83 25.67
N ASP A 524 3.74 1.16 25.68
CA ASP A 524 4.58 0.92 26.87
C ASP A 524 3.83 0.20 28.02
N GLY A 525 2.87 -0.67 27.66
CA GLY A 525 2.04 -1.38 28.64
C GLY A 525 0.98 -0.51 29.30
N PHE A 526 0.75 0.70 28.78
CA PHE A 526 -0.28 1.62 29.25
C PHE A 526 -1.65 0.94 29.22
N CYS A 527 -1.97 0.28 28.11
CA CYS A 527 -3.24 -0.38 27.97
C CYS A 527 -3.28 -1.77 28.63
N GLN A 528 -4.33 -2.00 29.42
CA GLN A 528 -4.62 -3.19 30.21
C GLN A 528 -6.09 -3.59 29.98
N PRO A 529 -6.56 -4.76 30.45
CA PRO A 529 -7.98 -5.13 30.33
C PRO A 529 -8.90 -3.99 30.80
N GLY A 530 -9.79 -3.54 29.90
CA GLY A 530 -10.68 -2.41 30.18
C GLY A 530 -10.23 -1.05 29.61
N CYS A 531 -9.31 -1.00 28.65
CA CYS A 531 -9.11 0.22 27.85
C CYS A 531 -10.24 0.50 26.87
N ALA A 532 -10.43 1.78 26.59
CA ALA A 532 -11.15 2.25 25.42
C ALA A 532 -10.19 2.95 24.45
N PHE A 533 -10.58 3.07 23.18
CA PHE A 533 -10.02 4.11 22.32
C PHE A 533 -10.96 5.32 22.30
N VAL A 534 -10.39 6.52 22.22
CA VAL A 534 -11.15 7.79 22.23
C VAL A 534 -10.52 8.72 21.19
N ASP A 535 -11.01 8.69 19.96
CA ASP A 535 -10.36 9.35 18.83
C ASP A 535 -11.19 10.53 18.35
N PHE A 536 -10.53 11.67 18.15
CA PHE A 536 -11.14 12.90 17.64
C PHE A 536 -10.05 13.85 17.16
N SER A 537 -10.43 14.85 16.35
CA SER A 537 -9.51 15.87 15.82
C SER A 537 -8.27 15.28 15.12
N GLY A 538 -8.40 14.11 14.50
CA GLY A 538 -7.30 13.41 13.81
C GLY A 538 -6.28 12.73 14.73
N ALA A 539 -6.49 12.76 16.05
CA ALA A 539 -5.63 12.10 17.03
C ALA A 539 -6.26 10.79 17.51
N LEU A 540 -5.42 9.76 17.65
CA LEU A 540 -5.81 8.47 18.17
C LEU A 540 -5.35 8.35 19.63
N HIS A 541 -6.24 7.93 20.53
CA HIS A 541 -5.90 7.79 21.95
C HIS A 541 -6.27 6.40 22.45
N ASN A 542 -5.36 5.77 23.19
CA ASN A 542 -5.72 4.71 24.13
C ASN A 542 -6.06 5.38 25.45
N THR A 543 -7.17 5.00 26.07
CA THR A 543 -7.69 5.66 27.27
C THR A 543 -7.97 4.64 28.36
N ARG A 544 -7.41 4.90 29.54
CA ARG A 544 -7.60 4.08 30.73
C ARG A 544 -8.41 4.86 31.76
N PHE A 545 -9.52 4.28 32.19
CA PHE A 545 -10.40 4.86 33.18
C PHE A 545 -10.13 4.27 34.56
N ASN A 546 -10.13 5.13 35.56
CA ASN A 546 -10.04 4.77 36.97
C ASN A 546 -11.33 5.16 37.68
N PHE A 547 -12.14 4.15 38.01
CA PHE A 547 -13.40 4.31 38.72
C PHE A 547 -13.24 4.21 40.24
N SER A 548 -12.03 3.99 40.76
CA SER A 548 -11.77 3.96 42.21
C SER A 548 -11.52 5.35 42.80
N THR A 549 -11.32 6.37 41.96
CA THR A 549 -11.16 7.77 42.39
C THR A 549 -12.53 8.44 42.53
N GLN A 550 -12.60 9.50 43.34
CA GLN A 550 -13.81 10.30 43.51
C GLN A 550 -13.51 11.79 43.26
N PRO A 551 -13.95 12.38 42.12
CA PRO A 551 -14.67 11.72 41.02
C PRO A 551 -13.79 10.74 40.23
N PRO A 552 -14.39 9.78 39.48
CA PRO A 552 -13.66 8.93 38.54
C PRO A 552 -12.79 9.73 37.58
N THR A 553 -11.63 9.20 37.22
CA THR A 553 -10.67 9.86 36.32
C THR A 553 -10.34 9.02 35.11
N PHE A 554 -9.75 9.62 34.08
CA PHE A 554 -9.05 8.86 33.03
C PHE A 554 -7.67 9.44 32.77
N THR A 555 -6.83 8.62 32.16
CA THR A 555 -5.56 9.01 31.54
C THR A 555 -5.59 8.54 30.10
N THR A 556 -4.90 9.25 29.21
CA THR A 556 -4.74 8.87 27.81
C THR A 556 -3.29 8.57 27.48
N PHE A 557 -3.10 7.84 26.39
CA PHE A 557 -1.84 7.72 25.67
C PHE A 557 -2.15 8.06 24.21
N ARG A 558 -1.66 9.21 23.73
CA ARG A 558 -1.83 9.59 22.33
C ARG A 558 -0.86 8.79 21.46
N ILE A 559 -1.40 8.09 20.47
CA ILE A 559 -0.60 7.33 19.52
C ILE A 559 0.24 8.30 18.68
N GLY A 560 1.52 7.98 18.52
CA GLY A 560 2.47 8.75 17.72
C GLY A 560 3.51 9.51 18.55
N ASP A 561 3.13 10.06 19.71
CA ASP A 561 4.04 10.81 20.59
C ASP A 561 3.94 10.45 22.08
N GLY A 562 2.93 9.68 22.48
CA GLY A 562 2.72 9.28 23.87
C GLY A 562 2.25 10.41 24.77
N GLU A 563 1.77 11.54 24.22
CA GLU A 563 1.23 12.62 25.04
C GLU A 563 0.09 12.08 25.93
N SER A 564 0.19 12.36 27.23
CA SER A 564 -0.75 11.90 28.23
C SER A 564 -1.58 13.06 28.75
N ILE A 565 -2.91 12.91 28.65
CA ILE A 565 -3.88 13.85 29.17
C ILE A 565 -4.69 13.16 30.25
N THR A 566 -5.04 13.91 31.30
CA THR A 566 -5.95 13.44 32.35
C THR A 566 -7.31 14.10 32.24
N GLY A 567 -8.35 13.35 32.57
CA GLY A 567 -9.71 13.87 32.70
C GLY A 567 -10.40 13.37 33.96
N LYS A 568 -11.55 13.98 34.26
CA LYS A 568 -12.36 13.67 35.44
C LYS A 568 -13.83 13.65 35.08
N GLN A 569 -14.60 12.75 35.68
CA GLN A 569 -16.03 12.70 35.49
C GLN A 569 -16.69 13.92 36.14
N VAL A 570 -17.69 14.45 35.47
CA VAL A 570 -18.58 15.51 35.98
C VAL A 570 -19.89 14.85 36.38
N PRO A 571 -20.50 15.23 37.52
CA PRO A 571 -21.84 14.78 37.86
C PRO A 571 -22.82 15.11 36.73
N ASP A 572 -23.74 14.19 36.44
CA ASP A 572 -24.82 14.49 35.51
C ASP A 572 -25.70 15.59 36.13
N SER A 573 -25.79 16.73 35.44
CA SER A 573 -26.62 17.88 35.80
C SER A 573 -28.09 17.65 35.50
#